data_AF-A0A2W4JYE8-F1
#
_entry.id   AF-A0A2W4JYE8-F1
#
_cell.length_a   1.000
_cell.length_b   1.000
_cell.length_c   1.000
_cell.angle_alpha   90.00
_cell.angle_beta   90.00
_cell.angle_gamma   90.00
#
_symmetry.space_group_name_H-M   'P 1'
#
loop_
_entity.id
_entity.type
_entity.pdbx_description
1 polymer ?
#
loop_
_entity_poly.entity_id
_entity_poly.type
_entity_poly.pdbx_seq_one_letter_code
_entity_poly.pdbx_strand_id
1 'polypeptide(L)' 'MFKIKYIREKSGITQEKLAEKVGISRIYLNELENGRKKNPSFKLLKKIAKALEVKISDLFEDESA' A
#
# COMPACT_ATOMS: atom_id res chain seq x y z
N MET A 1 1.87 -3.82 -11.18
CA MET A 1 1.57 -2.57 -10.43
C MET A 1 1.23 -2.94 -8.98
N PHE A 2 0.89 -2.02 -8.06
CA PHE A 2 0.65 -2.37 -6.65
C PHE A 2 -0.85 -2.54 -6.36
N LYS A 3 -1.24 -3.64 -5.71
CA LYS A 3 -2.64 -3.89 -5.28
C LYS A 3 -2.94 -3.42 -3.84
N ILE A 4 -2.25 -2.36 -3.39
CA ILE A 4 -2.37 -1.80 -2.02
C ILE A 4 -3.81 -1.39 -1.70
N LYS A 5 -4.49 -0.73 -2.64
CA LYS A 5 -5.88 -0.28 -2.47
C LYS A 5 -6.81 -1.46 -2.15
N TYR A 6 -6.71 -2.53 -2.92
CA TYR A 6 -7.52 -3.72 -2.76
C TYR A 6 -7.31 -4.38 -1.38
N ILE A 7 -6.06 -4.51 -0.95
CA ILE A 7 -5.73 -5.11 0.35
C ILE A 7 -6.21 -4.20 1.49
N ARG A 8 -6.01 -2.88 1.36
CA ARG A 8 -6.49 -1.91 2.34
C ARG A 8 -8.01 -2.00 2.51
N GLU A 9 -8.76 -2.05 1.41
CA GLU A 9 -10.21 -2.18 1.43
C GLU A 9 -10.66 -3.49 2.06
N LYS A 10 -9.98 -4.62 1.75
CA LYS A 10 -10.22 -5.90 2.43
C LYS A 10 -9.94 -5.88 3.93
N SER A 11 -8.95 -5.10 4.38
CA SER A 11 -8.63 -4.93 5.80
C SER A 11 -9.59 -3.98 6.53
N GLY A 12 -10.53 -3.33 5.83
CA GLY A 12 -11.53 -2.45 6.43
C GLY A 12 -11.01 -1.12 6.96
N ILE A 13 -9.79 -0.69 6.61
CA ILE A 13 -9.21 0.57 7.07
C ILE A 13 -9.25 1.67 6.00
N THR A 14 -9.36 2.93 6.46
CA THR A 14 -9.35 4.10 5.59
C THR A 14 -7.93 4.45 5.10
N GLN A 15 -7.84 5.28 4.06
CA GLN A 15 -6.55 5.81 3.59
C GLN A 15 -5.83 6.61 4.67
N GLU A 16 -6.55 7.50 5.38
CA GLU A 16 -6.03 8.19 6.56
C GLU A 16 -5.39 7.22 7.55
N LYS A 17 -6.09 6.15 7.92
CA LYS A 17 -5.61 5.23 8.95
C LYS A 17 -4.35 4.48 8.52
N LEU A 18 -4.28 4.06 7.25
CA LEU A 18 -3.08 3.41 6.72
C LEU A 18 -1.92 4.40 6.63
N ALA A 19 -2.17 5.63 6.18
CA ALA A 19 -1.17 6.68 6.06
C ALA A 19 -0.55 7.03 7.42
N GLU A 20 -1.37 7.16 8.47
CA GLU A 20 -0.93 7.32 9.86
C GLU A 20 -0.05 6.15 10.31
N LYS A 21 -0.51 4.90 10.11
CA LYS A 21 0.23 3.69 10.52
C LYS A 21 1.62 3.59 9.89
N VAL A 22 1.78 4.02 8.63
CA VAL A 22 3.05 3.90 7.90
C VAL A 22 3.90 5.18 7.92
N GLY A 23 3.33 6.29 8.40
CA GLY A 23 4.00 7.58 8.55
C GLY A 23 4.21 8.32 7.23
N ILE A 24 3.17 8.40 6.41
CA ILE A 24 3.14 9.16 5.14
C ILE A 24 1.88 10.04 5.11
N SER A 25 1.81 10.96 4.15
CA SER A 25 0.57 11.71 3.92
C SER A 25 -0.49 10.84 3.24
N ARG A 26 -1.77 11.11 3.53
CA ARG A 26 -2.90 10.49 2.82
C ARG A 26 -2.83 10.73 1.31
N ILE A 27 -2.33 11.89 0.89
CA ILE A 27 -2.09 12.22 -0.53
C ILE A 27 -1.07 11.26 -1.13
N TYR A 28 0.08 11.05 -0.47
CA TYR A 28 1.11 10.12 -0.94
C TYR A 28 0.56 8.70 -1.05
N LEU A 29 -0.22 8.25 -0.06
CA LEU A 29 -0.87 6.94 -0.12
C LEU A 29 -1.84 6.84 -1.32
N ASN A 30 -2.65 7.87 -1.57
CA ASN A 30 -3.55 7.93 -2.71
C ASN A 30 -2.78 7.87 -4.05
N GLU A 31 -1.67 8.60 -4.18
CA GLU A 31 -0.81 8.52 -5.37
C GLU A 31 -0.19 7.13 -5.56
N LEU A 32 0.16 6.46 -4.47
CA LEU A 32 0.69 5.10 -4.50
C LEU A 32 -0.39 4.09 -4.91
N GLU A 33 -1.59 4.20 -4.34
CA GLU A 33 -2.75 3.34 -4.66
C GLU A 33 -3.26 3.50 -6.09
N ASN A 34 -3.10 4.69 -6.69
CA ASN A 34 -3.53 4.97 -8.07
C ASN A 34 -2.38 4.87 -9.07
N GLY A 35 -1.21 4.36 -8.68
CA GLY A 35 -0.07 4.16 -9.59
C GLY A 35 0.60 5.45 -10.10
N ARG A 36 0.25 6.62 -9.55
CA ARG A 36 0.94 7.90 -9.83
C ARG A 36 2.34 7.90 -9.23
N LYS A 37 2.50 7.33 -8.03
CA LYS A 37 3.80 7.08 -7.40
C LYS A 37 4.21 5.63 -7.59
N LYS A 38 5.28 5.38 -8.36
CA LYS A 38 5.72 4.02 -8.72
C LYS A 38 6.96 3.53 -7.96
N ASN A 39 7.68 4.44 -7.32
CA ASN A 39 8.97 4.14 -6.65
C ASN A 39 8.91 4.42 -5.14
N PRO A 40 8.05 3.72 -4.36
CA PRO A 40 8.14 3.77 -2.91
C PRO A 40 9.45 3.12 -2.43
N SER A 41 9.98 3.57 -1.30
CA SER A 41 11.13 2.89 -0.70
C SER A 41 10.75 1.49 -0.21
N PHE A 42 11.69 0.54 -0.24
CA PHE A 42 11.49 -0.79 0.31
C PHE A 42 11.07 -0.77 1.79
N LYS A 43 11.59 0.21 2.56
CA LYS A 43 11.19 0.46 3.94
C LYS A 43 9.70 0.80 4.07
N LEU A 44 9.17 1.62 3.15
CA LEU A 44 7.75 1.96 3.13
C LEU A 44 6.89 0.74 2.77
N LEU A 45 7.29 -0.03 1.74
CA LEU A 45 6.58 -1.26 1.37
C LEU A 45 6.52 -2.25 2.54
N LYS A 46 7.61 -2.44 3.29
CA LYS A 46 7.62 -3.24 4.52
C LYS A 46 6.64 -2.74 5.57
N LYS A 47 6.56 -1.41 5.78
CA LYS A 47 5.61 -0.82 6.71
C LYS A 47 4.16 -1.04 6.27
N ILE A 48 3.87 -0.88 4.98
CA ILE A 48 2.53 -1.10 4.42
C ILE A 48 2.12 -2.57 4.59
N ALA A 49 3.00 -3.50 4.22
CA ALA A 49 2.76 -4.93 4.39
C ALA A 49 2.46 -5.29 5.85
N LYS A 50 3.27 -4.76 6.79
CA LYS A 50 3.05 -4.94 8.23
C LYS A 50 1.75 -4.31 8.72
N ALA A 51 1.39 -3.12 8.25
CA ALA A 51 0.18 -2.41 8.66
C ALA A 51 -1.11 -3.07 8.14
N LEU A 52 -1.00 -3.81 7.04
CA LEU A 52 -2.07 -4.57 6.40
C LEU A 52 -2.03 -6.08 6.72
N GLU A 53 -1.08 -6.53 7.54
CA GLU A 53 -0.92 -7.92 7.96
C GLU A 53 -0.77 -8.92 6.80
N VAL A 54 -0.08 -8.50 5.74
CA VAL A 54 0.20 -9.32 4.55
C VAL A 54 1.70 -9.46 4.31
N LYS A 55 2.11 -10.37 3.43
CA LYS A 55 3.50 -10.43 2.97
C LYS A 55 3.76 -9.27 2.01
N ILE A 56 5.02 -8.83 1.94
CA ILE A 56 5.40 -7.76 1.02
C ILE A 56 5.17 -8.15 -0.44
N SER A 57 5.30 -9.44 -0.77
CA SER A 57 4.98 -10.02 -2.09
C SER A 57 3.52 -9.81 -2.47
N ASP A 58 2.61 -9.83 -1.49
CA ASP A 58 1.18 -9.70 -1.73
C ASP A 58 0.81 -8.27 -2.16
N LEU A 59 1.69 -7.28 -1.93
CA LEU A 59 1.45 -5.90 -2.39
C LEU A 59 1.60 -5.76 -3.91
N PHE A 60 2.26 -6.71 -4.57
CA PHE A 60 2.50 -6.69 -6.00
C PHE A 60 1.35 -7.41 -6.73
N GLU A 61 0.97 -6.89 -7.88
CA GLU A 61 0.15 -7.63 -8.84
C GLU A 61 0.96 -8.78 -9.43
N ASP A 62 0.32 -9.92 -9.63
CA ASP A 62 0.90 -11.02 -10.38
C ASP A 62 0.94 -10.62 -11.86
N GLU A 63 2.13 -10.56 -12.47
CA GLU A 63 2.31 -10.32 -13.92
C GLU A 63 1.92 -11.57 -14.75
N SER A 64 0.73 -12.10 -14.52
CA SER A 64 0.19 -13.24 -15.27
C SER A 64 -1.27 -12.99 -15.68
N ALA A 65 -1.42 -12.16 -16.71
CA ALA A 65 -2.52 -12.21 -17.67
C ALA A 65 -2.04 -11.66 -19.01
#